data_AF-A0A1F7NAC9-F1
#
_entry.id   AF-A0A1F7NAC9-F1
#
_cell.length_a   1.000
_cell.length_b   1.000
_cell.length_c   1.000
_cell.angle_alpha   90.00
_cell.angle_beta   90.00
_cell.angle_gamma   90.00
#
_symmetry.space_group_name_H-M   'P 1'
#
loop_
_entity.id
_entity.type
_entity.pdbx_description
1 polymer ?
#
loop_
_entity_poly.entity_id
_entity_poly.type
_entity_poly.pdbx_seq_one_letter_code
_entity_poly.pdbx_strand_id
1 'polypeptide(L)'
;MMTGSQYIESLRALKTEVYFMGERIADVVDHPAIRPHVNAAAVTYDLATDPAHGDLARATSHLTGRPINRWTHVPRTREDLVRKAKMMRVAGRITGTCFQRCVGMDALITLHSVTHDIDRKHGTAYHERFKKFLVETQDRDLMSGGAMTDPKGDRSKRPHEQHDPDLFVRVVERREDGIVARGAKMHQTGAVNSHQFIVLPGQALGPEDRDYAVAFAVPADAPGVIQVFGRQVNDSRKWEGTIDQGNATYGVVGGEALVIFDDVFVPWERVFMLGEVEFAGTLVERFTSYHRQNYGGCKSGNLDVLIGATAAITDIQGTAKAAHVRDKLAEMAHLVETMYSGALACSHECSTLACGTAIVDPLLANSAKFNTARYYPEVTRLAQDLAGGFLATMPSERELANPRVAGFVRKYYQTRADVPAEDRLRLGRLIENM
;
A
#
# COMPACT_ATOMS: atom_id res chain seq x y z
N MET A 1 -7.64 -3.98 19.56
CA MET A 1 -7.47 -3.23 18.30
C MET A 1 -7.04 -1.83 18.65
N MET A 2 -6.04 -1.31 17.95
CA MET A 2 -5.50 0.04 18.17
C MET A 2 -6.35 1.09 17.46
N THR A 3 -6.41 2.30 18.00
CA THR A 3 -6.78 3.52 17.26
C THR A 3 -5.62 4.00 16.40
N GLY A 4 -5.87 4.92 15.47
CA GLY A 4 -4.82 5.58 14.68
C GLY A 4 -3.75 6.23 15.57
N SER A 5 -4.15 6.93 16.63
CA SER A 5 -3.21 7.53 17.58
C SER A 5 -2.37 6.50 18.33
N GLN A 6 -2.96 5.36 18.71
CA GLN A 6 -2.23 4.27 19.36
C GLN A 6 -1.22 3.60 18.41
N TYR A 7 -1.57 3.46 17.13
CA TYR A 7 -0.62 3.03 16.08
C TYR A 7 0.53 4.03 15.90
N ILE A 8 0.24 5.33 15.85
CA ILE A 8 1.27 6.36 15.72
C ILE A 8 2.24 6.29 16.90
N GLU A 9 1.72 6.14 18.13
CA GLU A 9 2.52 6.01 19.33
C GLU A 9 3.36 4.72 19.33
N SER A 10 2.81 3.60 18.86
CA SER A 10 3.56 2.34 18.80
C SER A 10 4.76 2.39 17.85
N LEU A 11 4.72 3.23 16.81
CA LEU A 11 5.88 3.46 15.94
C LEU A 11 7.03 4.18 16.65
N ARG A 12 6.74 5.08 17.60
CA ARG A 12 7.77 5.80 18.38
C ARG A 12 8.60 4.88 19.26
N ALA A 13 8.04 3.74 19.63
CA ALA A 13 8.74 2.73 20.44
C ALA A 13 9.74 1.89 19.62
N LEU A 14 9.65 1.90 18.28
CA LEU A 14 10.54 1.14 17.42
C LEU A 14 11.89 1.85 17.25
N LYS A 15 12.97 1.07 17.19
CA LYS A 15 14.33 1.60 16.96
C LYS A 15 14.79 1.33 15.53
N THR A 16 14.00 1.78 14.57
CA THR A 16 14.27 1.53 13.15
C THR A 16 15.53 2.25 12.66
N GLU A 17 16.23 1.63 11.71
CA GLU A 17 17.35 2.25 11.01
C GLU A 17 16.88 2.75 9.65
N VAL A 18 16.52 4.03 9.59
CA VAL A 18 15.98 4.68 8.38
C VAL A 18 16.92 5.76 7.90
N TYR A 19 17.19 5.80 6.60
CA TYR A 19 17.97 6.84 5.94
C TYR A 19 17.14 7.56 4.88
N PHE A 20 17.33 8.86 4.77
CA PHE A 20 16.76 9.68 3.71
C PHE A 20 17.68 10.86 3.41
N MET A 21 17.88 11.18 2.13
CA MET A 21 18.69 12.33 1.68
C MET A 21 20.11 12.39 2.27
N GLY A 22 20.73 11.23 2.49
CA GLY A 22 22.10 11.12 3.01
C GLY A 22 22.20 11.14 4.54
N GLU A 23 21.08 11.24 5.25
CA GLU A 23 21.05 11.33 6.72
C GLU A 23 20.23 10.19 7.33
N ARG A 24 20.59 9.80 8.56
CA ARG A 24 19.79 8.88 9.37
C ARG A 24 18.62 9.65 9.99
N ILE A 25 17.42 9.14 9.81
CA ILE A 25 16.20 9.70 10.40
C ILE A 25 16.05 9.17 11.83
N ALA A 26 16.01 10.10 12.79
CA ALA A 26 15.85 9.76 14.20
C ALA A 26 14.39 9.46 14.60
N ASP A 27 13.43 10.14 13.97
CA ASP A 27 12.00 9.99 14.25
C ASP A 27 11.21 9.88 12.94
N VAL A 28 10.68 8.70 12.65
CA VAL A 28 9.86 8.46 11.45
C VAL A 28 8.46 9.08 11.54
N VAL A 29 7.94 9.29 12.75
CA VAL A 29 6.56 9.74 12.96
C VAL A 29 6.42 11.21 12.60
N ASP A 30 7.33 12.05 13.07
CA ASP A 30 7.23 13.50 12.89
C ASP A 30 8.03 14.04 11.70
N HIS A 31 8.88 13.22 11.07
CA HIS A 31 9.68 13.67 9.93
C HIS A 31 8.78 14.09 8.75
N PRO A 32 8.92 15.32 8.19
CA PRO A 32 8.00 15.85 7.18
C PRO A 32 7.85 14.96 5.94
N ALA A 33 8.91 14.26 5.53
CA ALA A 33 8.85 13.34 4.39
C ALA A 33 7.91 12.13 4.63
N ILE A 34 7.78 11.71 5.89
CA ILE A 34 7.22 10.41 6.31
C ILE A 34 5.86 10.58 6.99
N ARG A 35 5.66 11.63 7.80
CA ARG A 35 4.42 11.88 8.56
C ARG A 35 3.13 11.70 7.75
N PRO A 36 3.01 12.18 6.50
CA PRO A 36 1.78 11.98 5.73
C PRO A 36 1.47 10.50 5.47
N HIS A 37 2.50 9.67 5.30
CA HIS A 37 2.36 8.22 5.08
C HIS A 37 1.92 7.50 6.36
N VAL A 38 2.42 7.94 7.51
CA VAL A 38 1.99 7.48 8.84
C VAL A 38 0.51 7.82 9.06
N ASN A 39 0.10 9.04 8.74
CA ASN A 39 -1.30 9.47 8.84
C ASN A 39 -2.22 8.63 7.94
N ALA A 40 -1.80 8.33 6.71
CA ALA A 40 -2.58 7.50 5.78
C ALA A 40 -2.77 6.08 6.33
N ALA A 41 -1.74 5.49 6.92
CA ALA A 41 -1.84 4.19 7.59
C ALA A 41 -2.71 4.23 8.86
N ALA A 42 -2.70 5.34 9.61
CA ALA A 42 -3.50 5.50 10.82
C ALA A 42 -5.01 5.39 10.54
N VAL A 43 -5.48 5.85 9.37
CA VAL A 43 -6.88 5.67 8.93
C VAL A 43 -7.31 4.19 8.91
N THR A 44 -6.40 3.27 8.63
CA THR A 44 -6.69 1.82 8.64
C THR A 44 -7.04 1.28 10.03
N TYR A 45 -6.56 1.95 11.08
CA TYR A 45 -6.87 1.65 12.47
C TYR A 45 -8.16 2.35 12.89
N ASP A 46 -8.28 3.64 12.58
CA ASP A 46 -9.48 4.43 12.93
C ASP A 46 -10.76 3.84 12.34
N LEU A 47 -10.70 3.31 11.11
CA LEU A 47 -11.84 2.63 10.48
C LEU A 47 -12.39 1.46 11.31
N ALA A 48 -11.56 0.73 12.05
CA ALA A 48 -11.99 -0.39 12.87
C ALA A 48 -12.68 0.05 14.17
N THR A 49 -12.42 1.29 14.61
CA THR A 49 -13.01 1.88 15.82
C THR A 49 -14.12 2.89 15.51
N ASP A 50 -14.26 3.30 14.25
CA ASP A 50 -15.26 4.26 13.80
C ASP A 50 -16.69 3.69 13.87
N PRO A 51 -17.67 4.43 14.42
CA PRO A 51 -19.06 3.95 14.50
C PRO A 51 -19.72 3.68 13.14
N ALA A 52 -19.34 4.40 12.08
CA ALA A 52 -19.97 4.26 10.77
C ALA A 52 -19.35 3.13 9.92
N HIS A 53 -18.06 2.84 10.10
CA HIS A 53 -17.32 1.89 9.27
C HIS A 53 -16.76 0.67 10.05
N GLY A 54 -16.90 0.63 11.38
CA GLY A 54 -16.33 -0.41 12.24
C GLY A 54 -16.74 -1.82 11.85
N ASP A 55 -17.99 -2.04 11.40
CA ASP A 55 -18.44 -3.36 10.96
C ASP A 55 -17.79 -3.81 9.66
N LEU A 56 -17.38 -2.86 8.81
CA LEU A 56 -16.66 -3.15 7.58
C LEU A 56 -15.19 -3.47 7.87
N ALA A 57 -14.56 -2.72 8.78
CA ALA A 57 -13.13 -2.83 9.08
C ALA A 57 -12.78 -3.82 10.21
N ARG A 58 -13.77 -4.42 10.88
CA ARG A 58 -13.57 -5.52 11.84
C ARG A 58 -13.90 -6.87 11.22
N ALA A 59 -13.25 -7.92 11.71
CA ALA A 59 -13.52 -9.32 11.40
C ALA A 59 -13.36 -10.19 12.66
N THR A 60 -13.78 -11.44 12.59
CA THR A 60 -13.55 -12.42 13.65
C THR A 60 -12.43 -13.36 13.24
N SER A 61 -11.40 -13.49 14.06
CA SER A 61 -10.29 -14.43 13.79
C SER A 61 -10.82 -15.87 13.74
N HIS A 62 -10.58 -16.57 12.63
CA HIS A 62 -10.93 -17.99 12.51
C HIS A 62 -10.07 -18.91 13.39
N LEU A 63 -8.94 -18.39 13.91
CA LEU A 63 -8.03 -19.14 14.78
C LEU A 63 -8.39 -19.00 16.26
N THR A 64 -8.94 -17.85 16.67
CA THR A 64 -9.11 -17.53 18.11
C THR A 64 -10.53 -17.12 18.49
N GLY A 65 -11.41 -16.88 17.52
CA GLY A 65 -12.77 -16.38 17.76
C GLY A 65 -12.86 -14.93 18.24
N ARG A 66 -11.72 -14.24 18.41
CA ARG A 66 -11.68 -12.84 18.88
C ARG A 66 -11.91 -11.84 17.76
N PRO A 67 -12.47 -10.64 18.06
CA PRO A 67 -12.55 -9.55 17.11
C PRO A 67 -11.15 -9.01 16.79
N ILE A 68 -10.87 -8.84 15.51
CA ILE A 68 -9.59 -8.37 14.97
C ILE A 68 -9.83 -7.30 13.92
N ASN A 69 -8.78 -6.53 13.62
CA ASN A 69 -8.81 -5.63 12.48
C ASN A 69 -8.82 -6.45 11.18
N ARG A 70 -9.71 -6.15 10.23
CA ARG A 70 -9.82 -6.85 8.94
C ARG A 70 -8.53 -6.78 8.12
N TRP A 71 -7.67 -5.78 8.34
CA TRP A 71 -6.33 -5.70 7.76
C TRP A 71 -5.37 -6.83 8.20
N THR A 72 -5.76 -7.64 9.20
CA THR A 72 -4.99 -8.82 9.67
C THR A 72 -5.76 -10.13 9.49
N HIS A 73 -6.90 -10.09 8.79
CA HIS A 73 -7.82 -11.21 8.64
C HIS A 73 -7.48 -12.10 7.44
N VAL A 74 -7.57 -13.41 7.63
CA VAL A 74 -7.53 -14.40 6.54
C VAL A 74 -8.97 -14.68 6.10
N PRO A 75 -9.40 -14.27 4.88
CA PRO A 75 -10.78 -14.40 4.44
C PRO A 75 -11.20 -15.87 4.38
N ARG A 76 -12.40 -16.16 4.90
CA ARG A 76 -12.96 -17.53 4.94
C ARG A 76 -14.14 -17.69 3.99
N THR A 77 -14.70 -16.58 3.52
CA THR A 77 -15.90 -16.55 2.70
C THR A 77 -15.78 -15.55 1.56
N ARG A 78 -16.68 -15.68 0.58
CA ARG A 78 -16.96 -14.68 -0.44
C ARG A 78 -17.20 -13.30 0.16
N GLU A 79 -18.05 -13.24 1.19
CA GLU A 79 -18.41 -11.98 1.84
C GLU A 79 -17.18 -11.30 2.47
N ASP A 80 -16.23 -12.05 3.01
CA ASP A 80 -14.99 -11.47 3.51
C ASP A 80 -14.17 -10.77 2.42
N LEU A 81 -14.09 -11.37 1.23
CA LEU A 81 -13.39 -10.79 0.08
C LEU A 81 -14.13 -9.55 -0.45
N VAL A 82 -15.46 -9.59 -0.51
CA VAL A 82 -16.28 -8.43 -0.89
C VAL A 82 -16.12 -7.28 0.11
N ARG A 83 -16.17 -7.58 1.43
CA ARG A 83 -15.93 -6.58 2.48
C ARG A 83 -14.53 -6.01 2.43
N LYS A 84 -13.52 -6.85 2.13
CA LYS A 84 -12.15 -6.38 1.87
C LYS A 84 -12.13 -5.36 0.73
N ALA A 85 -12.74 -5.64 -0.42
CA ALA A 85 -12.79 -4.70 -1.54
C ALA A 85 -13.52 -3.38 -1.20
N LYS A 86 -14.66 -3.47 -0.50
CA LYS A 86 -15.42 -2.30 -0.02
C LYS A 86 -14.61 -1.44 0.96
N MET A 87 -13.94 -2.08 1.93
CA MET A 87 -13.06 -1.42 2.91
C MET A 87 -11.94 -0.64 2.22
N MET A 88 -11.33 -1.21 1.19
CA MET A 88 -10.29 -0.55 0.39
C MET A 88 -10.79 0.74 -0.27
N ARG A 89 -12.01 0.72 -0.84
CA ARG A 89 -12.60 1.91 -1.47
C ARG A 89 -12.91 3.00 -0.45
N VAL A 90 -13.42 2.64 0.73
CA VAL A 90 -13.66 3.58 1.85
C VAL A 90 -12.35 4.24 2.29
N ALA A 91 -11.30 3.46 2.54
CA ALA A 91 -10.00 4.00 2.93
C ALA A 91 -9.41 4.93 1.84
N GLY A 92 -9.59 4.58 0.56
CA GLY A 92 -9.18 5.43 -0.57
C GLY A 92 -9.93 6.76 -0.62
N ARG A 93 -11.25 6.77 -0.34
CA ARG A 93 -12.07 8.00 -0.28
C ARG A 93 -11.67 8.94 0.84
N ILE A 94 -11.21 8.40 1.98
CA ILE A 94 -10.80 9.21 3.13
C ILE A 94 -9.41 9.82 2.89
N THR A 95 -8.50 9.04 2.31
CA THR A 95 -7.08 9.42 2.24
C THR A 95 -6.69 10.10 0.93
N GLY A 96 -7.33 9.73 -0.19
CA GLY A 96 -6.92 10.13 -1.53
C GLY A 96 -5.54 9.60 -1.95
N THR A 97 -4.98 8.61 -1.22
CA THR A 97 -3.60 8.11 -1.42
C THR A 97 -3.49 6.61 -1.10
N CYS A 98 -2.29 6.06 -1.01
CA CYS A 98 -2.04 4.72 -0.51
C CYS A 98 -1.97 4.70 1.02
N PHE A 99 -2.76 3.82 1.64
CA PHE A 99 -2.80 3.56 3.09
C PHE A 99 -2.09 2.26 3.50
N GLN A 100 -1.24 1.74 2.59
CA GLN A 100 -0.17 0.72 2.72
C GLN A 100 -0.50 -0.67 3.29
N ARG A 101 -1.33 -0.78 4.33
CA ARG A 101 -1.54 -1.99 5.14
C ARG A 101 -2.07 -3.21 4.37
N CYS A 102 -2.57 -3.01 3.16
CA CYS A 102 -3.05 -4.06 2.27
C CYS A 102 -1.97 -5.10 1.90
N VAL A 103 -0.72 -4.68 1.71
CA VAL A 103 0.35 -5.57 1.25
C VAL A 103 0.73 -6.61 2.32
N GLY A 104 0.76 -6.20 3.58
CA GLY A 104 0.95 -7.11 4.72
C GLY A 104 -0.22 -8.08 4.88
N MET A 105 -1.45 -7.58 4.72
CA MET A 105 -2.63 -8.43 4.72
C MET A 105 -2.55 -9.52 3.65
N ASP A 106 -2.19 -9.18 2.41
CA ASP A 106 -2.08 -10.15 1.32
C ASP A 106 -0.96 -11.18 1.60
N ALA A 107 0.14 -10.78 2.24
CA ALA A 107 1.20 -11.69 2.67
C ALA A 107 0.70 -12.68 3.74
N LEU A 108 -0.07 -12.21 4.74
CA LEU A 108 -0.69 -13.06 5.76
C LEU A 108 -1.66 -14.08 5.15
N ILE A 109 -2.53 -13.63 4.23
CA ILE A 109 -3.49 -14.51 3.54
C ILE A 109 -2.75 -15.57 2.73
N THR A 110 -1.72 -15.16 1.99
CA THR A 110 -0.93 -16.05 1.13
C THR A 110 -0.20 -17.11 1.95
N LEU A 111 0.53 -16.71 2.99
CA LEU A 111 1.28 -17.63 3.83
C LEU A 111 0.38 -18.61 4.58
N HIS A 112 -0.81 -18.20 5.03
CA HIS A 112 -1.77 -19.13 5.62
C HIS A 112 -2.06 -20.30 4.68
N SER A 113 -2.16 -20.04 3.38
CA SER A 113 -2.43 -21.08 2.38
C SER A 113 -1.20 -21.87 1.95
N VAL A 114 -0.07 -21.21 1.72
CA VAL A 114 1.13 -21.85 1.17
C VAL A 114 1.81 -22.73 2.20
N THR A 115 1.94 -22.27 3.45
CA THR A 115 2.53 -23.07 4.53
C THR A 115 1.76 -24.37 4.77
N HIS A 116 0.43 -24.34 4.67
CA HIS A 116 -0.41 -25.54 4.76
C HIS A 116 -0.11 -26.53 3.62
N ASP A 117 0.05 -26.04 2.39
CA ASP A 117 0.29 -26.92 1.24
C ASP A 117 1.71 -27.53 1.28
N ILE A 118 2.70 -26.78 1.78
CA ILE A 118 4.06 -27.28 2.02
C ILE A 118 4.04 -28.37 3.09
N ASP A 119 3.44 -28.10 4.27
CA ASP A 119 3.37 -29.06 5.37
C ASP A 119 2.65 -30.36 4.95
N ARG A 120 1.57 -30.26 4.16
CA ARG A 120 0.85 -31.43 3.65
C ARG A 120 1.71 -32.30 2.72
N LYS A 121 2.61 -31.70 1.95
CA LYS A 121 3.46 -32.42 0.98
C LYS A 121 4.73 -32.97 1.63
N HIS A 122 5.37 -32.17 2.48
CA HIS A 122 6.73 -32.42 2.97
C HIS A 122 6.80 -32.78 4.46
N GLY A 123 5.69 -32.71 5.20
CA GLY A 123 5.67 -33.00 6.65
C GLY A 123 6.43 -31.98 7.49
N THR A 124 6.61 -30.76 6.97
CA THR A 124 7.19 -29.63 7.70
C THR A 124 6.23 -29.10 8.77
N ALA A 125 6.67 -28.09 9.53
CA ALA A 125 5.88 -27.47 10.60
C ALA A 125 5.66 -25.96 10.38
N TYR A 126 5.72 -25.49 9.14
CA TYR A 126 5.62 -24.08 8.80
C TYR A 126 4.24 -23.50 9.10
N HIS A 127 3.18 -24.28 8.90
CA HIS A 127 1.81 -23.82 9.09
C HIS A 127 1.50 -23.56 10.57
N GLU A 128 1.96 -24.43 11.47
CA GLU A 128 1.81 -24.19 12.92
C GLU A 128 2.61 -22.98 13.39
N ARG A 129 3.84 -22.79 12.88
CA ARG A 129 4.65 -21.59 13.16
C ARG A 129 3.96 -20.32 12.66
N PHE A 130 3.46 -20.37 11.42
CA PHE A 130 2.74 -19.26 10.82
C PHE A 130 1.43 -18.92 11.56
N LYS A 131 0.65 -19.91 12.01
CA LYS A 131 -0.56 -19.66 12.80
C LYS A 131 -0.24 -18.93 14.11
N LYS A 132 0.83 -19.31 14.80
CA LYS A 132 1.28 -18.60 16.03
C LYS A 132 1.65 -17.15 15.72
N PHE A 133 2.42 -16.92 14.65
CA PHE A 133 2.77 -15.59 14.17
C PHE A 133 1.54 -14.74 13.79
N LEU A 134 0.56 -15.35 13.11
CA LEU A 134 -0.68 -14.69 12.72
C LEU A 134 -1.51 -14.29 13.94
N VAL A 135 -1.62 -15.16 14.95
CA VAL A 135 -2.32 -14.84 16.20
C VAL A 135 -1.64 -13.67 16.92
N GLU A 136 -0.31 -13.66 17.01
CA GLU A 136 0.42 -12.54 17.59
C GLU A 136 0.16 -11.23 16.83
N THR A 137 0.23 -11.28 15.50
CA THR A 137 -0.01 -10.12 14.62
C THR A 137 -1.43 -9.58 14.79
N GLN A 138 -2.42 -10.48 14.92
CA GLN A 138 -3.82 -10.14 15.15
C GLN A 138 -4.05 -9.53 16.54
N ASP A 139 -3.49 -10.14 17.58
CA ASP A 139 -3.68 -9.73 18.99
C ASP A 139 -3.07 -8.37 19.26
N ARG A 140 -1.89 -8.11 18.69
CA ARG A 140 -1.16 -6.85 18.81
C ARG A 140 -1.55 -5.83 17.72
N ASP A 141 -2.42 -6.21 16.79
CA ASP A 141 -2.92 -5.36 15.70
C ASP A 141 -1.77 -4.75 14.85
N LEU A 142 -0.72 -5.53 14.59
CA LEU A 142 0.51 -5.03 13.97
C LEU A 142 0.33 -4.76 12.48
N MET A 143 0.75 -3.57 12.03
CA MET A 143 1.03 -3.30 10.62
C MET A 143 2.27 -4.07 10.16
N SER A 144 2.10 -4.86 9.09
CA SER A 144 3.17 -5.65 8.46
C SER A 144 3.46 -5.13 7.07
N GLY A 145 4.73 -4.97 6.71
CA GLY A 145 5.18 -4.74 5.34
C GLY A 145 5.33 -6.08 4.61
N GLY A 146 4.65 -6.24 3.47
CA GLY A 146 4.78 -7.43 2.62
C GLY A 146 5.89 -7.25 1.61
N ALA A 147 7.03 -7.92 1.80
CA ALA A 147 8.27 -7.69 1.08
C ALA A 147 8.59 -8.79 0.08
N MET A 148 8.04 -8.64 -1.12
CA MET A 148 8.15 -9.63 -2.21
C MET A 148 9.20 -9.26 -3.27
N THR A 149 9.22 -8.01 -3.74
CA THR A 149 10.01 -7.60 -4.92
C THR A 149 11.47 -7.34 -4.58
N ASP A 150 12.37 -8.20 -5.05
CA ASP A 150 13.83 -8.00 -4.99
C ASP A 150 14.33 -6.93 -5.99
N PRO A 151 15.59 -6.47 -5.88
CA PRO A 151 16.26 -5.66 -6.90
C PRO A 151 16.35 -6.29 -8.28
N LYS A 152 16.50 -7.62 -8.34
CA LYS A 152 16.49 -8.46 -9.56
C LYS A 152 17.64 -8.30 -10.54
N GLY A 153 18.54 -7.32 -10.38
CA GLY A 153 19.76 -7.21 -11.19
C GLY A 153 19.53 -7.25 -12.70
N ASP A 154 20.20 -8.16 -13.40
CA ASP A 154 19.95 -8.43 -14.82
C ASP A 154 18.64 -9.20 -14.96
N ARG A 155 17.63 -8.57 -15.57
CA ARG A 155 16.27 -9.13 -15.69
C ARG A 155 16.20 -10.32 -16.66
N SER A 156 17.24 -10.56 -17.45
CA SER A 156 17.33 -11.75 -18.32
C SER A 156 17.80 -13.01 -17.59
N LYS A 157 18.27 -12.87 -16.34
CA LYS A 157 18.91 -13.93 -15.56
C LYS A 157 18.08 -14.34 -14.35
N ARG A 158 18.15 -15.63 -14.01
CA ARG A 158 17.59 -16.20 -12.78
C ARG A 158 18.42 -15.78 -11.56
N PRO A 159 17.91 -15.98 -10.32
CA PRO A 159 18.62 -15.59 -9.10
C PRO A 159 20.03 -16.18 -9.00
N HIS A 160 20.19 -17.49 -9.20
CA HIS A 160 21.51 -18.15 -9.16
C HIS A 160 22.46 -17.72 -10.29
N GLU A 161 21.97 -17.07 -11.34
CA GLU A 161 22.77 -16.60 -12.48
C GLU A 161 23.22 -15.14 -12.34
N GLN A 162 22.74 -14.43 -11.31
CA GLN A 162 23.14 -13.05 -11.07
C GLN A 162 24.62 -12.96 -10.75
N HIS A 163 25.25 -11.87 -11.20
CA HIS A 163 26.66 -11.60 -10.91
C HIS A 163 26.92 -11.35 -9.41
N ASP A 164 25.91 -10.80 -8.72
CA ASP A 164 25.86 -10.63 -7.28
C ASP A 164 24.66 -11.44 -6.74
N PRO A 165 24.90 -12.47 -5.92
CA PRO A 165 23.83 -13.33 -5.40
C PRO A 165 22.89 -12.60 -4.44
N ASP A 166 23.25 -11.42 -3.93
CA ASP A 166 22.44 -10.68 -2.96
C ASP A 166 21.41 -9.73 -3.62
N LEU A 167 21.35 -9.72 -4.97
CA LEU A 167 20.31 -9.05 -5.76
C LEU A 167 18.92 -9.68 -5.61
N PHE A 168 18.85 -10.83 -4.96
CA PHE A 168 17.66 -11.50 -4.44
C PHE A 168 17.91 -11.88 -2.99
N VAL A 169 16.89 -11.74 -2.13
CA VAL A 169 17.03 -12.19 -0.73
C VAL A 169 17.26 -13.70 -0.70
N ARG A 170 18.31 -14.13 0.00
CA ARG A 170 18.70 -15.53 0.14
C ARG A 170 19.14 -15.87 1.56
N VAL A 171 19.18 -17.16 1.85
CA VAL A 171 19.81 -17.70 3.06
C VAL A 171 21.31 -17.81 2.84
N VAL A 172 22.09 -17.18 3.71
CA VAL A 172 23.56 -17.22 3.67
C VAL A 172 24.15 -18.19 4.69
N GLU A 173 23.39 -18.50 5.74
CA GLU A 173 23.80 -19.41 6.81
C GLU A 173 22.59 -20.12 7.42
N ARG A 174 22.74 -21.40 7.76
CA ARG A 174 21.78 -22.18 8.55
C ARG A 174 22.44 -22.53 9.87
N ARG A 175 21.78 -22.20 10.98
CA ARG A 175 22.25 -22.41 12.35
C ARG A 175 21.32 -23.38 13.08
N GLU A 176 21.72 -23.81 14.27
CA GLU A 176 20.86 -24.64 15.13
C GLU A 176 19.61 -23.89 15.59
N ASP A 177 19.72 -22.57 15.78
CA ASP A 177 18.68 -21.68 16.32
C ASP A 177 17.90 -20.88 15.25
N GLY A 178 18.34 -20.91 13.98
CA GLY A 178 17.65 -20.21 12.90
C GLY A 178 18.42 -20.16 11.59
N ILE A 179 18.15 -19.11 10.81
CA ILE A 179 18.86 -18.80 9.56
C ILE A 179 19.42 -17.37 9.61
N VAL A 180 20.40 -17.09 8.75
CA VAL A 180 20.80 -15.72 8.41
C VAL A 180 20.39 -15.43 6.98
N ALA A 181 19.66 -14.34 6.79
CA ALA A 181 19.18 -13.88 5.50
C ALA A 181 19.92 -12.60 5.06
N ARG A 182 20.27 -12.54 3.77
CA ARG A 182 20.92 -11.38 3.15
C ARG A 182 20.26 -11.00 1.84
N GLY A 183 20.22 -9.70 1.54
CA GLY A 183 19.79 -9.14 0.26
C GLY A 183 18.97 -7.88 0.46
N ALA A 184 18.09 -7.55 -0.50
CA ALA A 184 17.20 -6.41 -0.34
C ALA A 184 15.84 -6.61 -1.01
N LYS A 185 14.86 -5.78 -0.63
CA LYS A 185 13.54 -5.67 -1.24
C LYS A 185 13.28 -4.23 -1.64
N MET A 186 12.92 -4.01 -2.90
CA MET A 186 12.68 -2.69 -3.48
C MET A 186 11.21 -2.29 -3.44
N HIS A 187 10.95 -0.98 -3.51
CA HIS A 187 9.61 -0.41 -3.64
C HIS A 187 8.67 -0.79 -2.49
N GLN A 188 9.22 -0.93 -1.28
CA GLN A 188 8.48 -1.38 -0.12
C GLN A 188 7.63 -0.25 0.43
N THR A 189 6.40 -0.16 -0.07
CA THR A 189 5.40 0.81 0.35
C THR A 189 5.05 0.59 1.82
N GLY A 190 5.18 1.65 2.62
CA GLY A 190 4.85 1.62 4.05
C GLY A 190 5.91 0.96 4.93
N ALA A 191 7.12 0.76 4.42
CA ALA A 191 8.19 0.11 5.17
C ALA A 191 8.55 0.86 6.45
N VAL A 192 8.76 2.17 6.33
CA VAL A 192 9.21 3.04 7.43
C VAL A 192 8.16 3.23 8.53
N ASN A 193 6.92 2.81 8.29
CA ASN A 193 5.81 2.89 9.23
C ASN A 193 5.14 1.52 9.47
N SER A 194 5.89 0.42 9.28
CA SER A 194 5.49 -0.94 9.64
C SER A 194 6.18 -1.40 10.93
N HIS A 195 5.54 -2.29 11.69
CA HIS A 195 6.15 -2.89 12.88
C HIS A 195 7.05 -4.08 12.54
N GLN A 196 6.77 -4.74 11.41
CA GLN A 196 7.47 -5.96 11.00
C GLN A 196 7.40 -6.12 9.48
N PHE A 197 8.33 -6.89 8.92
CA PHE A 197 8.35 -7.30 7.52
C PHE A 197 8.03 -8.78 7.40
N ILE A 198 7.24 -9.12 6.38
CA ILE A 198 7.02 -10.49 5.92
C ILE A 198 7.73 -10.61 4.57
N VAL A 199 8.87 -11.28 4.57
CA VAL A 199 9.73 -11.48 3.39
C VAL A 199 9.24 -12.69 2.62
N LEU A 200 9.09 -12.54 1.31
CA LEU A 200 8.55 -13.55 0.39
C LEU A 200 9.44 -13.68 -0.85
N PRO A 201 9.50 -14.85 -1.51
CA PRO A 201 10.11 -14.96 -2.83
C PRO A 201 9.28 -14.21 -3.88
N GLY A 202 9.96 -13.55 -4.81
CA GLY A 202 9.34 -12.64 -5.79
C GLY A 202 9.01 -13.24 -7.17
N GLN A 203 9.31 -14.52 -7.41
CA GLN A 203 9.06 -15.21 -8.67
C GLN A 203 9.05 -16.73 -8.50
N ALA A 204 8.67 -17.47 -9.56
CA ALA A 204 8.86 -18.91 -9.61
C ALA A 204 10.35 -19.27 -9.63
N LEU A 205 10.73 -20.31 -8.90
CA LEU A 205 12.13 -20.68 -8.66
C LEU A 205 12.43 -22.08 -9.18
N GLY A 206 13.66 -22.31 -9.60
CA GLY A 206 14.14 -23.61 -10.08
C GLY A 206 14.92 -24.36 -8.99
N PRO A 207 15.32 -25.62 -9.24
CA PRO A 207 16.12 -26.40 -8.28
C PRO A 207 17.42 -25.73 -7.83
N GLU A 208 18.06 -24.97 -8.71
CA GLU A 208 19.30 -24.22 -8.43
C GLU A 208 19.06 -22.96 -7.58
N ASP A 209 17.81 -22.52 -7.46
CA ASP A 209 17.43 -21.33 -6.70
C ASP A 209 17.02 -21.64 -5.25
N ARG A 210 17.44 -22.79 -4.69
CA ARG A 210 16.98 -23.29 -3.39
C ARG A 210 17.19 -22.30 -2.24
N ASP A 211 18.31 -21.58 -2.22
CA ASP A 211 18.61 -20.63 -1.15
C ASP A 211 17.78 -19.34 -1.24
N TYR A 212 17.10 -19.08 -2.38
CA TYR A 212 16.19 -17.97 -2.60
C TYR A 212 14.72 -18.33 -2.31
N ALA A 213 14.40 -19.62 -2.18
CA ALA A 213 13.07 -20.09 -1.80
C ALA A 213 12.88 -19.97 -0.29
N VAL A 214 12.84 -18.72 0.20
CA VAL A 214 12.74 -18.42 1.61
C VAL A 214 11.60 -17.44 1.88
N ALA A 215 10.79 -17.75 2.89
CA ALA A 215 9.79 -16.83 3.42
C ALA A 215 9.89 -16.77 4.94
N PHE A 216 9.87 -15.56 5.51
CA PHE A 216 10.01 -15.36 6.95
C PHE A 216 9.43 -14.02 7.41
N ALA A 217 9.36 -13.80 8.73
CA ALA A 217 9.04 -12.49 9.28
C ALA A 217 10.10 -11.98 10.26
N VAL A 218 10.35 -10.67 10.25
CA VAL A 218 11.28 -9.99 11.18
C VAL A 218 10.69 -8.66 11.66
N PRO A 219 10.96 -8.24 12.91
CA PRO A 219 10.68 -6.87 13.34
C PRO A 219 11.32 -5.83 12.42
N ALA A 220 10.68 -4.68 12.25
CA ALA A 220 11.19 -3.61 11.38
C ALA A 220 12.46 -2.92 11.93
N ASP A 221 12.76 -3.14 13.21
CA ASP A 221 13.94 -2.69 13.95
C ASP A 221 14.86 -3.86 14.35
N ALA A 222 14.73 -5.02 13.69
CA ALA A 222 15.67 -6.11 13.90
C ALA A 222 17.10 -5.70 13.47
N PRO A 223 18.16 -6.12 14.19
CA PRO A 223 19.53 -5.85 13.78
C PRO A 223 19.79 -6.30 12.33
N GLY A 224 20.42 -5.44 11.54
CA GLY A 224 20.68 -5.67 10.11
C GLY A 224 19.54 -5.27 9.17
N VAL A 225 18.37 -4.88 9.69
CA VAL A 225 17.29 -4.33 8.86
C VAL A 225 17.49 -2.83 8.68
N ILE A 226 17.88 -2.43 7.47
CA ILE A 226 18.14 -1.04 7.10
C ILE A 226 17.12 -0.58 6.07
N GLN A 227 16.58 0.63 6.20
CA GLN A 227 15.59 1.17 5.30
C GLN A 227 16.10 2.46 4.65
N VAL A 228 16.06 2.55 3.33
CA VAL A 228 16.39 3.77 2.58
C VAL A 228 15.13 4.31 1.95
N PHE A 229 14.61 5.41 2.49
CA PHE A 229 13.38 6.02 2.03
C PHE A 229 13.56 6.65 0.64
N GLY A 230 12.62 6.38 -0.27
CA GLY A 230 12.68 6.83 -1.65
C GLY A 230 12.23 8.28 -1.82
N ARG A 231 12.79 8.96 -2.82
CA ARG A 231 12.29 10.28 -3.25
C ARG A 231 10.90 10.15 -3.88
N GLN A 232 10.13 11.22 -3.76
CA GLN A 232 8.79 11.32 -4.32
C GLN A 232 8.68 12.59 -5.14
N VAL A 233 7.82 12.59 -6.16
CA VAL A 233 7.54 13.81 -6.93
C VAL A 233 7.07 14.90 -5.96
N ASN A 234 7.62 16.10 -6.10
CA ASN A 234 7.33 17.25 -5.24
C ASN A 234 7.64 17.08 -3.72
N ASP A 235 8.49 16.11 -3.34
CA ASP A 235 8.82 15.84 -1.93
C ASP A 235 9.26 17.07 -1.13
N SER A 236 10.08 17.95 -1.72
CA SER A 236 10.55 19.20 -1.10
C SER A 236 9.43 20.15 -0.63
N ARG A 237 8.24 20.13 -1.27
CA ARG A 237 7.10 20.97 -0.87
C ARG A 237 6.60 20.67 0.55
N LYS A 238 6.92 19.49 1.10
CA LYS A 238 6.56 19.09 2.47
C LYS A 238 7.20 19.95 3.56
N TRP A 239 8.26 20.71 3.23
CA TRP A 239 8.91 21.66 4.13
C TRP A 239 8.47 23.10 3.93
N GLU A 240 7.61 23.39 2.95
CA GLU A 240 7.34 24.76 2.51
C GLU A 240 6.00 25.33 2.98
N GLY A 241 5.00 24.48 3.18
CA GLY A 241 3.66 24.90 3.59
C GLY A 241 2.65 23.77 3.43
N THR A 242 1.35 24.07 3.27
CA THR A 242 0.29 23.06 3.25
C THR A 242 -0.56 23.07 1.98
N ILE A 243 -0.66 24.21 1.30
CA ILE A 243 -1.44 24.34 0.06
C ILE A 243 -0.66 23.68 -1.08
N ASP A 244 0.63 23.97 -1.22
CA ASP A 244 1.42 23.50 -2.36
C ASP A 244 1.67 21.99 -2.36
N GLN A 245 1.45 21.33 -1.21
CA GLN A 245 1.49 19.87 -1.09
C GLN A 245 0.27 19.18 -1.72
N GLY A 246 -0.85 19.89 -1.93
CA GLY A 246 -2.11 19.34 -2.45
C GLY A 246 -2.86 18.41 -1.48
N ASN A 247 -2.15 17.51 -0.81
CA ASN A 247 -2.64 16.63 0.25
C ASN A 247 -1.64 16.59 1.41
N ALA A 248 -1.55 17.68 2.18
CA ALA A 248 -0.58 17.81 3.28
C ALA A 248 -0.80 16.81 4.42
N THR A 249 -2.02 16.27 4.55
CA THR A 249 -2.35 15.33 5.63
C THR A 249 -1.88 13.92 5.32
N TYR A 250 -2.12 13.43 4.10
CA TYR A 250 -1.89 12.02 3.75
C TYR A 250 -0.82 11.82 2.67
N GLY A 251 -0.40 12.88 1.98
CA GLY A 251 0.55 12.78 0.88
C GLY A 251 -0.07 12.19 -0.38
N VAL A 252 0.76 11.62 -1.25
CA VAL A 252 0.41 11.33 -2.67
C VAL A 252 0.63 9.87 -3.04
N VAL A 253 1.77 9.37 -2.62
CA VAL A 253 2.32 8.04 -2.88
C VAL A 253 2.53 7.37 -1.53
N GLY A 254 2.73 6.06 -1.48
CA GLY A 254 2.58 5.31 -0.24
C GLY A 254 3.80 5.30 0.69
N GLY A 255 4.88 6.00 0.35
CA GLY A 255 6.09 6.04 1.19
C GLY A 255 6.92 4.79 0.99
N GLU A 256 7.54 4.67 -0.18
CA GLU A 256 8.33 3.52 -0.60
C GLU A 256 9.75 3.59 -0.04
N ALA A 257 10.27 2.48 0.46
CA ALA A 257 11.68 2.34 0.81
C ALA A 257 12.33 1.14 0.11
N LEU A 258 13.65 1.19 -0.02
CA LEU A 258 14.48 -0.01 -0.12
C LEU A 258 14.63 -0.58 1.29
N VAL A 259 14.33 -1.86 1.49
CA VAL A 259 14.60 -2.58 2.74
C VAL A 259 15.77 -3.52 2.49
N ILE A 260 16.86 -3.33 3.22
CA ILE A 260 18.09 -4.10 3.14
C ILE A 260 18.10 -5.06 4.34
N PHE A 261 18.50 -6.30 4.07
CA PHE A 261 18.77 -7.32 5.06
C PHE A 261 20.28 -7.56 5.06
N ASP A 262 20.98 -6.91 5.98
CA ASP A 262 22.42 -7.05 6.19
C ASP A 262 22.66 -8.11 7.28
N ASP A 263 22.80 -9.37 6.87
CA ASP A 263 22.96 -10.53 7.76
C ASP A 263 21.95 -10.61 8.90
N VAL A 264 20.67 -10.57 8.53
CA VAL A 264 19.57 -10.58 9.50
C VAL A 264 19.33 -12.00 10.00
N PHE A 265 19.45 -12.19 11.32
CA PHE A 265 19.08 -13.45 11.96
C PHE A 265 17.56 -13.61 12.03
N VAL A 266 17.10 -14.81 11.69
CA VAL A 266 15.69 -15.19 11.72
C VAL A 266 15.55 -16.51 12.48
N PRO A 267 14.85 -16.52 13.63
CA PRO A 267 14.68 -17.73 14.41
C PRO A 267 13.69 -18.68 13.74
N TRP A 268 13.81 -19.99 14.02
CA TRP A 268 13.02 -21.02 13.33
C TRP A 268 11.50 -20.82 13.38
N GLU A 269 10.96 -20.26 14.46
CA GLU A 269 9.53 -19.96 14.62
C GLU A 269 9.02 -18.85 13.69
N ARG A 270 9.92 -18.09 13.06
CA ARG A 270 9.62 -17.05 12.07
C ARG A 270 9.94 -17.46 10.63
N VAL A 271 10.40 -18.68 10.39
CA VAL A 271 10.64 -19.24 9.06
C VAL A 271 9.41 -20.02 8.58
N PHE A 272 8.92 -19.67 7.38
CA PHE A 272 7.66 -20.18 6.80
C PHE A 272 7.84 -20.89 5.45
N MET A 273 9.03 -20.84 4.86
CA MET A 273 9.47 -21.60 3.69
C MET A 273 11.00 -21.57 3.68
N LEU A 274 11.65 -22.70 3.36
CA LEU A 274 13.11 -22.83 3.28
C LEU A 274 13.54 -23.93 2.29
N GLY A 275 13.57 -23.58 1.01
CA GLY A 275 14.11 -24.42 -0.06
C GLY A 275 13.07 -25.20 -0.86
N GLU A 276 11.78 -25.10 -0.54
CA GLU A 276 10.70 -25.75 -1.29
C GLU A 276 10.32 -24.93 -2.54
N VAL A 277 11.25 -24.87 -3.49
CA VAL A 277 11.21 -24.04 -4.72
C VAL A 277 9.93 -24.23 -5.53
N GLU A 278 9.33 -25.41 -5.52
CA GLU A 278 8.13 -25.72 -6.30
C GLU A 278 6.89 -24.95 -5.81
N PHE A 279 6.91 -24.40 -4.59
CA PHE A 279 5.82 -23.60 -4.04
C PHE A 279 5.99 -22.09 -4.27
N ALA A 280 7.16 -21.63 -4.71
CA ALA A 280 7.44 -20.20 -4.91
C ALA A 280 6.51 -19.59 -5.99
N GLY A 281 6.26 -20.33 -7.08
CA GLY A 281 5.33 -19.89 -8.13
C GLY A 281 3.89 -19.72 -7.62
N THR A 282 3.38 -20.71 -6.88
CA THR A 282 2.04 -20.65 -6.28
C THR A 282 1.94 -19.54 -5.23
N LEU A 283 2.99 -19.30 -4.44
CA LEU A 283 3.04 -18.19 -3.49
C LEU A 283 2.86 -16.85 -4.21
N VAL A 284 3.63 -16.61 -5.28
CA VAL A 284 3.54 -15.38 -6.07
C VAL A 284 2.18 -15.24 -6.73
N GLU A 285 1.63 -16.32 -7.30
CA GLU A 285 0.30 -16.31 -7.92
C GLU A 285 -0.80 -15.92 -6.92
N ARG A 286 -0.82 -16.55 -5.74
CA ARG A 286 -1.83 -16.26 -4.71
C ARG A 286 -1.70 -14.84 -4.19
N PHE A 287 -0.50 -14.40 -3.83
CA PHE A 287 -0.25 -13.04 -3.36
C PHE A 287 -0.70 -12.02 -4.41
N THR A 288 -0.27 -12.20 -5.67
CA THR A 288 -0.62 -11.26 -6.74
C THR A 288 -2.11 -11.27 -7.03
N SER A 289 -2.81 -12.41 -6.92
CA SER A 289 -4.27 -12.45 -7.08
C SER A 289 -4.99 -11.56 -6.05
N TYR A 290 -4.63 -11.67 -4.76
CA TYR A 290 -5.18 -10.83 -3.71
C TYR A 290 -4.81 -9.35 -3.88
N HIS A 291 -3.55 -9.06 -4.23
CA HIS A 291 -3.10 -7.68 -4.40
C HIS A 291 -3.71 -7.02 -5.66
N ARG A 292 -3.95 -7.81 -6.72
CA ARG A 292 -4.63 -7.36 -7.95
C ARG A 292 -6.09 -7.00 -7.69
N GLN A 293 -6.81 -7.77 -6.86
CA GLN A 293 -8.14 -7.42 -6.37
C GLN A 293 -8.14 -6.06 -5.66
N ASN A 294 -7.16 -5.81 -4.78
CA ASN A 294 -7.11 -4.58 -3.96
C ASN A 294 -7.17 -3.32 -4.81
N TYR A 295 -6.51 -3.32 -5.97
CA TYR A 295 -6.43 -2.14 -6.83
C TYR A 295 -7.79 -1.67 -7.34
N GLY A 296 -8.71 -2.57 -7.68
CA GLY A 296 -10.06 -2.16 -8.07
C GLY A 296 -10.85 -1.55 -6.91
N GLY A 297 -10.50 -1.84 -5.65
CA GLY A 297 -11.06 -1.16 -4.47
C GLY A 297 -10.37 0.15 -4.17
N CYS A 298 -9.06 0.10 -3.83
CA CYS A 298 -8.33 1.25 -3.32
C CYS A 298 -8.17 2.36 -4.35
N LYS A 299 -7.84 2.02 -5.61
CA LYS A 299 -7.65 3.04 -6.65
C LYS A 299 -8.96 3.66 -7.09
N SER A 300 -10.06 2.91 -7.10
CA SER A 300 -11.39 3.51 -7.32
C SER A 300 -11.74 4.51 -6.21
N GLY A 301 -11.39 4.22 -4.95
CA GLY A 301 -11.57 5.17 -3.85
C GLY A 301 -10.75 6.46 -4.01
N ASN A 302 -9.49 6.34 -4.44
CA ASN A 302 -8.66 7.52 -4.72
C ASN A 302 -9.21 8.32 -5.89
N LEU A 303 -9.64 7.65 -6.96
CA LEU A 303 -10.20 8.32 -8.13
C LEU A 303 -11.57 8.93 -7.85
N ASP A 304 -12.34 8.44 -6.88
CA ASP A 304 -13.55 9.12 -6.40
C ASP A 304 -13.21 10.52 -5.84
N VAL A 305 -12.09 10.67 -5.12
CA VAL A 305 -11.59 11.98 -4.63
C VAL A 305 -11.19 12.88 -5.79
N LEU A 306 -10.47 12.34 -6.78
CA LEU A 306 -10.07 13.10 -7.98
C LEU A 306 -11.28 13.55 -8.80
N ILE A 307 -12.28 12.70 -9.00
CA ILE A 307 -13.53 13.05 -9.67
C ILE A 307 -14.25 14.16 -8.89
N GLY A 308 -14.33 14.04 -7.56
CA GLY A 308 -14.92 15.08 -6.70
C GLY A 308 -14.20 16.42 -6.82
N ALA A 309 -12.87 16.42 -6.77
CA ALA A 309 -12.05 17.62 -6.96
C ALA A 309 -12.24 18.22 -8.36
N THR A 310 -12.33 17.38 -9.39
CA THR A 310 -12.55 17.80 -10.78
C THR A 310 -13.94 18.39 -10.98
N ALA A 311 -14.97 17.78 -10.39
CA ALA A 311 -16.32 18.33 -10.40
C ALA A 311 -16.36 19.69 -9.67
N ALA A 312 -15.72 19.79 -8.50
CA ALA A 312 -15.65 21.04 -7.74
C ALA A 312 -14.93 22.16 -8.50
N ILE A 313 -13.78 21.87 -9.14
CA ILE A 313 -13.04 22.89 -9.90
C ILE A 313 -13.85 23.38 -11.11
N THR A 314 -14.56 22.49 -11.81
CA THR A 314 -15.41 22.89 -12.96
C THR A 314 -16.63 23.71 -12.52
N ASP A 315 -17.20 23.45 -11.32
CA ASP A 315 -18.27 24.27 -10.77
C ASP A 315 -17.77 25.69 -10.49
N ILE A 316 -16.70 25.83 -9.71
CA ILE A 316 -16.22 27.16 -9.32
C ILE A 316 -15.68 27.96 -10.51
N GLN A 317 -15.20 27.29 -11.57
CA GLN A 317 -14.82 27.95 -12.83
C GLN A 317 -16.03 28.34 -13.69
N GLY A 318 -17.23 27.85 -13.39
CA GLY A 318 -18.45 28.12 -14.14
C GLY A 318 -18.59 27.28 -15.43
N THR A 319 -17.80 26.21 -15.58
CA THR A 319 -17.77 25.37 -16.79
C THR A 319 -18.62 24.11 -16.68
N ALA A 320 -19.10 23.76 -15.48
CA ALA A 320 -19.86 22.52 -15.19
C ALA A 320 -21.09 22.29 -16.09
N LYS A 321 -21.71 23.34 -16.64
CA LYS A 321 -22.88 23.23 -17.53
C LYS A 321 -22.53 22.93 -18.99
N ALA A 322 -21.26 22.96 -19.38
CA ALA A 322 -20.86 22.60 -20.75
C ALA A 322 -21.05 21.10 -20.99
N ALA A 323 -21.55 20.73 -22.17
CA ALA A 323 -21.85 19.34 -22.50
C ALA A 323 -20.61 18.43 -22.43
N HIS A 324 -19.49 18.89 -22.98
CA HIS A 324 -18.22 18.15 -22.94
C HIS A 324 -17.64 17.99 -21.53
N VAL A 325 -17.98 18.88 -20.58
CA VAL A 325 -17.54 18.74 -19.18
C VAL A 325 -18.31 17.62 -18.50
N ARG A 326 -19.64 17.61 -18.64
CA ARG A 326 -20.48 16.53 -18.09
C ARG A 326 -20.14 15.17 -18.67
N ASP A 327 -19.88 15.11 -19.98
CA ASP A 327 -19.51 13.89 -20.68
C ASP A 327 -18.20 13.30 -20.14
N LYS A 328 -17.15 14.14 -20.01
CA LYS A 328 -15.86 13.71 -19.43
C LYS A 328 -15.98 13.28 -17.97
N LEU A 329 -16.78 13.97 -17.15
CA LEU A 329 -17.04 13.55 -15.76
C LEU A 329 -17.78 12.20 -15.71
N ALA A 330 -18.73 11.97 -16.62
CA ALA A 330 -19.42 10.69 -16.72
C ALA A 330 -18.46 9.57 -17.16
N GLU A 331 -17.56 9.84 -18.12
CA GLU A 331 -16.51 8.91 -18.54
C GLU A 331 -15.57 8.56 -17.38
N MET A 332 -15.13 9.56 -16.60
CA MET A 332 -14.30 9.30 -15.41
C MET A 332 -15.02 8.36 -14.43
N ALA A 333 -16.30 8.60 -14.15
CA ALA A 333 -17.10 7.74 -13.28
C ALA A 333 -17.27 6.31 -13.86
N HIS A 334 -17.54 6.19 -15.15
CA HIS A 334 -17.66 4.90 -15.86
C HIS A 334 -16.39 4.06 -15.71
N LEU A 335 -15.22 4.66 -15.96
CA LEU A 335 -13.93 3.99 -15.86
C LEU A 335 -13.64 3.52 -14.42
N VAL A 336 -13.92 4.36 -13.43
CA VAL A 336 -13.73 4.04 -12.00
C VAL A 336 -14.65 2.92 -11.52
N GLU A 337 -15.93 2.94 -11.92
CA GLU A 337 -16.87 1.88 -11.55
C GLU A 337 -16.57 0.57 -12.29
N THR A 338 -15.98 0.62 -13.49
CA THR A 338 -15.52 -0.57 -14.21
C THR A 338 -14.36 -1.25 -13.47
N MET A 339 -13.41 -0.47 -12.91
CA MET A 339 -12.36 -1.00 -12.05
C MET A 339 -12.92 -1.64 -10.78
N TYR A 340 -13.86 -0.96 -10.12
CA TYR A 340 -14.47 -1.43 -8.88
C TYR A 340 -15.30 -2.70 -9.08
N SER A 341 -16.06 -2.76 -10.19
CA SER A 341 -16.81 -3.94 -10.60
C SER A 341 -15.90 -5.15 -10.77
N GLY A 342 -14.69 -4.97 -11.31
CA GLY A 342 -13.70 -6.04 -11.41
C GLY A 342 -13.25 -6.61 -10.06
N ALA A 343 -13.01 -5.74 -9.06
CA ALA A 343 -12.66 -6.18 -7.70
C ALA A 343 -13.82 -6.92 -7.02
N LEU A 344 -15.06 -6.50 -7.23
CA LEU A 344 -16.24 -7.21 -6.72
C LEU A 344 -16.41 -8.55 -7.44
N ALA A 345 -16.32 -8.59 -8.76
CA ALA A 345 -16.50 -9.80 -9.55
C ALA A 345 -15.51 -10.90 -9.14
N CYS A 346 -14.20 -10.60 -9.07
CA CYS A 346 -13.22 -11.60 -8.63
C CYS A 346 -13.40 -12.03 -7.17
N SER A 347 -14.05 -11.20 -6.34
CA SER A 347 -14.43 -11.57 -4.97
C SER A 347 -15.65 -12.49 -4.94
N HIS A 348 -16.64 -12.25 -5.80
CA HIS A 348 -17.86 -13.05 -5.90
C HIS A 348 -17.60 -14.44 -6.49
N GLU A 349 -16.74 -14.52 -7.51
CA GLU A 349 -16.32 -15.78 -8.14
C GLU A 349 -15.18 -16.48 -7.39
N CYS A 350 -15.01 -16.18 -6.09
CA CYS A 350 -13.99 -16.82 -5.27
C CYS A 350 -14.18 -18.34 -5.16
N SER A 351 -13.09 -19.04 -4.90
CA SER A 351 -13.09 -20.44 -4.49
C SER A 351 -12.48 -20.59 -3.08
N THR A 352 -12.54 -21.79 -2.53
CA THR A 352 -12.00 -22.09 -1.19
C THR A 352 -10.83 -23.06 -1.34
N LEU A 353 -9.66 -22.67 -0.83
CA LEU A 353 -8.46 -23.51 -0.80
C LEU A 353 -8.58 -24.62 0.25
N ALA A 354 -7.72 -25.62 0.20
CA ALA A 354 -7.73 -26.77 1.12
C ALA A 354 -7.59 -26.38 2.61
N CYS A 355 -6.86 -25.30 2.92
CA CYS A 355 -6.76 -24.70 4.27
C CYS A 355 -8.02 -23.90 4.68
N GLY A 356 -9.07 -23.93 3.85
CA GLY A 356 -10.32 -23.19 3.97
C GLY A 356 -10.23 -21.67 3.74
N THR A 357 -9.08 -21.17 3.27
CA THR A 357 -8.93 -19.74 2.92
C THR A 357 -9.67 -19.48 1.62
N ALA A 358 -10.49 -18.42 1.58
CA ALA A 358 -11.12 -17.97 0.35
C ALA A 358 -10.08 -17.28 -0.56
N ILE A 359 -10.03 -17.67 -1.82
CA ILE A 359 -9.17 -17.09 -2.85
C ILE A 359 -10.02 -16.47 -3.95
N VAL A 360 -9.69 -15.25 -4.36
CA VAL A 360 -10.34 -14.56 -5.48
C VAL A 360 -10.14 -15.34 -6.78
N ASP A 361 -11.03 -15.17 -7.75
CA ASP A 361 -10.76 -15.66 -9.10
C ASP A 361 -9.52 -14.96 -9.70
N PRO A 362 -8.43 -15.68 -10.01
CA PRO A 362 -7.18 -15.06 -10.47
C PRO A 362 -7.32 -14.36 -11.83
N LEU A 363 -8.14 -14.88 -12.73
CA LEU A 363 -8.30 -14.34 -14.08
C LEU A 363 -9.07 -13.01 -14.06
N LEU A 364 -10.13 -12.93 -13.26
CA LEU A 364 -10.87 -11.70 -13.03
C LEU A 364 -10.02 -10.69 -12.25
N ALA A 365 -9.23 -11.14 -11.26
CA ALA A 365 -8.29 -10.26 -10.56
C ALA A 365 -7.24 -9.67 -11.52
N ASN A 366 -6.70 -10.47 -12.45
CA ASN A 366 -5.81 -10.00 -13.51
C ASN A 366 -6.49 -8.92 -14.37
N SER A 367 -7.72 -9.18 -14.79
CA SER A 367 -8.51 -8.25 -15.61
C SER A 367 -8.76 -6.92 -14.86
N ALA A 368 -9.13 -6.97 -13.58
CA ALA A 368 -9.30 -5.78 -12.74
C ALA A 368 -8.01 -4.95 -12.64
N LYS A 369 -6.85 -5.61 -12.48
CA LYS A 369 -5.55 -4.93 -12.48
C LYS A 369 -5.21 -4.31 -13.84
N PHE A 370 -5.48 -5.02 -14.95
CA PHE A 370 -5.24 -4.48 -16.29
C PHE A 370 -6.06 -3.22 -16.55
N ASN A 371 -7.35 -3.24 -16.19
CA ASN A 371 -8.21 -2.06 -16.25
C ASN A 371 -7.63 -0.91 -15.43
N THR A 372 -7.21 -1.18 -14.18
CA THR A 372 -6.59 -0.16 -13.33
C THR A 372 -5.37 0.49 -13.99
N ALA A 373 -4.53 -0.30 -14.67
CA ALA A 373 -3.32 0.21 -15.32
C ALA A 373 -3.60 1.11 -16.54
N ARG A 374 -4.78 0.99 -17.17
CA ARG A 374 -5.19 1.78 -18.33
C ARG A 374 -6.07 2.96 -17.96
N TYR A 375 -7.01 2.74 -17.05
CA TYR A 375 -8.07 3.69 -16.73
C TYR A 375 -7.61 4.76 -15.75
N TYR A 376 -6.69 4.43 -14.83
CA TYR A 376 -6.15 5.43 -13.90
C TYR A 376 -5.46 6.59 -14.66
N PRO A 377 -4.53 6.34 -15.61
CA PRO A 377 -3.97 7.42 -16.43
C PRO A 377 -5.02 8.22 -17.20
N GLU A 378 -6.05 7.57 -17.76
CA GLU A 378 -7.08 8.27 -18.52
C GLU A 378 -7.94 9.19 -17.64
N VAL A 379 -8.34 8.73 -16.45
CA VAL A 379 -9.06 9.57 -15.48
C VAL A 379 -8.21 10.77 -15.07
N THR A 380 -6.90 10.60 -14.84
CA THR A 380 -6.00 11.73 -14.52
C THR A 380 -5.86 12.70 -15.69
N ARG A 381 -5.80 12.21 -16.94
CA ARG A 381 -5.75 13.04 -18.15
C ARG A 381 -7.01 13.89 -18.30
N LEU A 382 -8.18 13.29 -18.06
CA LEU A 382 -9.47 14.00 -18.08
C LEU A 382 -9.57 15.05 -16.97
N ALA A 383 -9.05 14.76 -15.77
CA ALA A 383 -8.99 15.73 -14.69
C ALA A 383 -8.15 16.97 -15.06
N GLN A 384 -6.98 16.75 -15.68
CA GLN A 384 -6.12 17.85 -16.15
C GLN A 384 -6.79 18.72 -17.22
N ASP A 385 -7.45 18.08 -18.19
CA ASP A 385 -8.22 18.74 -19.25
C ASP A 385 -9.33 19.63 -18.67
N LEU A 386 -10.10 19.08 -17.72
CA LEU A 386 -11.22 19.78 -17.09
C LEU A 386 -10.79 20.89 -16.12
N ALA A 387 -9.67 20.73 -15.42
CA ALA A 387 -9.14 21.75 -14.53
C ALA A 387 -8.50 22.93 -15.28
N GLY A 388 -7.85 22.65 -16.42
CA GLY A 388 -7.22 23.65 -17.27
C GLY A 388 -5.78 24.00 -16.89
N GLY A 389 -5.11 24.76 -17.76
CA GLY A 389 -3.65 24.96 -17.73
C GLY A 389 -3.09 25.64 -16.47
N PHE A 390 -3.93 26.27 -15.65
CA PHE A 390 -3.47 26.89 -14.42
C PHE A 390 -2.84 25.88 -13.45
N LEU A 391 -3.21 24.59 -13.52
CA LEU A 391 -2.61 23.53 -12.72
C LEU A 391 -1.06 23.55 -12.78
N ALA A 392 -0.51 23.77 -13.97
CA ALA A 392 0.93 23.79 -14.20
C ALA A 392 1.59 25.15 -13.91
N THR A 393 0.79 26.20 -13.69
CA THR A 393 1.28 27.59 -13.62
C THR A 393 0.78 28.35 -12.39
N MET A 394 0.21 27.66 -11.39
CA MET A 394 -0.19 28.27 -10.12
C MET A 394 1.04 28.83 -9.39
N PRO A 395 0.98 30.05 -8.84
CA PRO A 395 2.04 30.58 -7.97
C PRO A 395 2.18 29.72 -6.72
N SER A 396 3.34 29.80 -6.07
CA SER A 396 3.53 29.19 -4.76
C SER A 396 2.58 29.80 -3.72
N GLU A 397 2.23 29.04 -2.69
CA GLU A 397 1.41 29.50 -1.58
C GLU A 397 2.04 30.68 -0.83
N ARG A 398 3.37 30.84 -0.93
CA ARG A 398 4.10 31.98 -0.36
C ARG A 398 3.63 33.32 -0.93
N GLU A 399 3.16 33.35 -2.18
CA GLU A 399 2.66 34.60 -2.77
C GLU A 399 1.34 35.08 -2.14
N LEU A 400 0.60 34.20 -1.47
CA LEU A 400 -0.61 34.58 -0.71
C LEU A 400 -0.29 35.34 0.59
N ALA A 401 0.95 35.24 1.08
CA ALA A 401 1.46 35.96 2.23
C ALA A 401 2.31 37.19 1.86
N ASN A 402 2.64 37.36 0.58
CA ASN A 402 3.52 38.44 0.12
C ASN A 402 2.79 39.81 0.17
N PRO A 403 3.30 40.82 0.91
CA PRO A 403 2.62 42.11 1.08
C PRO A 403 2.43 42.89 -0.23
N ARG A 404 3.27 42.65 -1.24
CA ARG A 404 3.18 43.33 -2.53
C ARG A 404 2.21 42.66 -3.49
N VAL A 405 2.21 41.32 -3.56
CA VAL A 405 1.49 40.59 -4.62
C VAL A 405 0.28 39.79 -4.16
N ALA A 406 0.10 39.54 -2.86
CA ALA A 406 -1.01 38.72 -2.37
C ALA A 406 -2.40 39.25 -2.78
N GLY A 407 -2.59 40.57 -2.77
CA GLY A 407 -3.82 41.20 -3.25
C GLY A 407 -4.08 40.93 -4.75
N PHE A 408 -3.02 40.93 -5.58
CA PHE A 408 -3.12 40.62 -7.00
C PHE A 408 -3.40 39.14 -7.25
N VAL A 409 -2.72 38.24 -6.52
CA VAL A 409 -2.98 36.80 -6.62
C VAL A 409 -4.43 36.50 -6.28
N ARG A 410 -4.93 37.02 -5.14
CA ARG A 410 -6.34 36.84 -4.76
C ARG A 410 -7.30 37.41 -5.81
N LYS A 411 -7.01 38.58 -6.37
CA LYS A 411 -7.83 39.21 -7.40
C LYS A 411 -7.88 38.39 -8.70
N TYR A 412 -6.73 37.96 -9.23
CA TYR A 412 -6.63 37.36 -10.56
C TYR A 412 -6.88 35.84 -10.58
N TYR A 413 -6.77 35.16 -9.43
CA TYR A 413 -7.15 33.74 -9.33
C TYR A 413 -8.60 33.52 -8.90
N GLN A 414 -9.32 34.55 -8.45
CA GLN A 414 -10.74 34.46 -8.15
C GLN A 414 -11.55 34.10 -9.41
N THR A 415 -12.57 33.24 -9.25
CA THR A 415 -13.51 32.88 -10.32
C THR A 415 -14.84 33.59 -10.13
N ARG A 416 -15.78 33.00 -9.39
CA ARG A 416 -17.03 33.64 -8.99
C ARG A 416 -16.78 34.55 -7.78
N ALA A 417 -17.60 35.58 -7.63
CA ALA A 417 -17.44 36.57 -6.56
C ALA A 417 -17.56 35.98 -5.14
N ASP A 418 -18.29 34.87 -5.00
CA ASP A 418 -18.54 34.13 -3.76
C ASP A 418 -17.48 33.06 -3.44
N VAL A 419 -16.52 32.81 -4.35
CA VAL A 419 -15.49 31.79 -4.18
C VAL A 419 -14.14 32.44 -3.87
N PRO A 420 -13.53 32.18 -2.69
CA PRO A 420 -12.16 32.59 -2.39
C PRO A 420 -11.16 32.02 -3.40
N ALA A 421 -10.19 32.84 -3.84
CA ALA A 421 -9.13 32.37 -4.74
C ALA A 421 -8.29 31.23 -4.13
N GLU A 422 -8.15 31.22 -2.80
CA GLU A 422 -7.41 30.18 -2.06
C GLU A 422 -8.07 28.81 -2.20
N ASP A 423 -9.40 28.73 -2.26
CA ASP A 423 -10.12 27.46 -2.45
C ASP A 423 -9.87 26.89 -3.85
N ARG A 424 -9.82 27.76 -4.88
CA ARG A 424 -9.43 27.36 -6.23
C ARG A 424 -7.99 26.84 -6.28
N LEU A 425 -7.06 27.51 -5.59
CA LEU A 425 -5.66 27.09 -5.53
C LEU A 425 -5.52 25.75 -4.80
N ARG A 426 -6.24 25.53 -3.70
CA ARG A 426 -6.25 24.24 -2.97
C ARG A 426 -6.80 23.10 -3.83
N LEU A 427 -7.90 23.32 -4.54
CA LEU A 427 -8.45 22.33 -5.48
C LEU A 427 -7.47 22.05 -6.62
N GLY A 428 -6.87 23.10 -7.18
CA GLY A 428 -5.85 22.96 -8.21
C GLY A 428 -4.65 22.14 -7.73
N ARG A 429 -4.13 22.42 -6.52
CA ARG A 429 -3.01 21.68 -5.93
C ARG A 429 -3.37 20.24 -5.61
N LEU A 430 -4.61 19.96 -5.18
CA LEU A 430 -5.06 18.58 -4.98
C LEU A 430 -5.07 17.80 -6.31
N ILE A 431 -5.56 18.40 -7.39
CA ILE A 431 -5.58 17.76 -8.72
C ILE A 431 -4.17 17.65 -9.33
N GLU A 432 -3.31 18.66 -9.17
CA GLU A 432 -1.89 18.59 -9.60
C GLU A 432 -1.16 17.44 -8.90
N ASN A 433 -1.50 17.21 -7.64
CA ASN A 433 -0.84 16.25 -6.79
C ASN A 433 -1.26 14.80 -7.10
N MET A 434 -2.53 14.54 -7.38
CA MET A 434 -3.10 13.21 -7.61
C MET A 434 -2.89 12.67 -9.02
#